data_AF-A0A0G8F5J5-F1
#
_entry.id   AF-A0A0G8F5J5-F1
#
_cell.length_a   1.000
_cell.length_b   1.000
_cell.length_c   1.000
_cell.angle_alpha   90.00
_cell.angle_beta   90.00
_cell.angle_gamma   90.00
#
_symmetry.space_group_name_H-M   'P 1'
#
loop_
_entity.id
_entity.type
_entity.pdbx_description
1 polymer ?
#
loop_
_entity_poly.entity_id
_entity_poly.type
_entity_poly.pdbx_seq_one_letter_code
_entity_poly.pdbx_strand_id
1 'polypeptide(L)' 'MYEWAANIIKESKTEHLIDKNYVSDLLESHCADKGDYSRKIWTVLAFMVWHQIYVEHKYDTSVFQSAIQSYSLV' A
#
# COMPACT_ATOMS: atom_id res chain seq x y z
N MET A 1 4.89 -0.21 -13.52
CA MET A 1 4.96 0.06 -12.07
C MET A 1 4.10 1.27 -11.68
N TYR A 2 4.17 2.37 -12.43
CA TYR A 2 3.36 3.58 -12.20
C TYR A 2 1.86 3.30 -12.01
N GLU A 3 1.22 2.59 -12.94
CA GLU A 3 -0.23 2.32 -12.87
C GLU A 3 -0.64 1.56 -11.61
N TRP A 4 0.14 0.57 -11.21
CA TRP A 4 -0.12 -0.18 -9.97
C TRP A 4 -0.02 0.74 -8.74
N ALA A 5 1.03 1.56 -8.66
CA ALA A 5 1.20 2.52 -7.57
C ALA A 5 0.06 3.55 -7.52
N ALA A 6 -0.31 4.11 -8.68
CA ALA A 6 -1.42 5.05 -8.81
C ALA A 6 -2.76 4.44 -8.37
N ASN A 7 -3.01 3.18 -8.74
CA ASN A 7 -4.21 2.46 -8.31
C ASN A 7 -4.24 2.22 -6.80
N ILE A 8 -3.12 1.83 -6.18
CA ILE A 8 -3.03 1.67 -4.71
C ILE A 8 -3.31 3.00 -3.99
N ILE A 9 -2.72 4.10 -4.45
CA ILE A 9 -2.95 5.43 -3.88
C ILE A 9 -4.42 5.80 -3.98
N LYS A 10 -5.05 5.58 -5.14
CA LYS A 10 -6.47 5.90 -5.36
C LYS A 10 -7.40 5.05 -4.50
N GLU A 11 -7.22 3.73 -4.51
CA GLU A 11 -8.15 2.76 -3.93
C GLU A 11 -8.02 2.61 -2.41
N SER A 12 -6.86 2.88 -1.82
CA SER A 12 -6.66 2.72 -0.37
C SER A 12 -7.53 3.71 0.43
N LYS A 13 -8.15 3.27 1.52
CA LYS A 13 -8.98 4.13 2.40
C LYS A 13 -8.14 4.86 3.45
N THR A 14 -7.05 5.49 3.00
CA THR A 14 -6.02 6.10 3.87
C THR A 14 -6.08 7.63 3.94
N GLU A 15 -7.11 8.26 3.35
CA GLU A 15 -7.26 9.73 3.23
C GLU A 15 -7.25 10.48 4.56
N HIS A 16 -7.62 9.79 5.64
CA HIS A 16 -7.63 10.33 7.00
C HIS A 16 -6.24 10.31 7.67
N LEU A 17 -5.25 9.62 7.07
CA LEU A 17 -3.88 9.48 7.58
C LEU A 17 -2.84 10.07 6.63
N ILE A 18 -3.11 10.01 5.32
CA ILE A 18 -2.16 10.32 4.27
C ILE A 18 -2.83 11.24 3.24
N ASP A 19 -2.15 12.34 2.92
CA ASP A 19 -2.53 13.20 1.80
C ASP A 19 -2.24 12.50 0.47
N LYS A 20 -3.29 11.96 -0.16
CA LYS A 20 -3.19 11.26 -1.44
C LYS A 20 -2.75 12.16 -2.59
N ASN A 21 -3.07 13.46 -2.55
CA ASN A 21 -2.67 14.38 -3.61
C ASN A 21 -1.15 14.55 -3.58
N TYR A 22 -0.59 14.79 -2.40
CA TYR A 22 0.86 14.88 -2.22
C TYR A 22 1.59 13.62 -2.72
N VAL A 23 1.07 12.44 -2.39
CA VAL A 23 1.68 11.16 -2.81
C VAL A 23 1.56 10.95 -4.32
N SER A 24 0.46 11.38 -4.94
CA SER A 24 0.26 11.30 -6.39
C SER A 24 1.23 12.24 -7.13
N ASP A 25 1.36 13.48 -6.66
CA ASP A 25 2.32 14.45 -7.20
C ASP A 25 3.78 13.97 -7.06
N LEU A 26 4.08 13.29 -5.95
CA LEU A 26 5.39 12.71 -5.69
C LEU A 26 5.69 11.56 -6.67
N LEU A 27 4.70 10.71 -6.94
CA LEU A 27 4.80 9.62 -7.91
C LEU A 27 5.01 10.17 -9.33
N GLU A 28 4.25 11.18 -9.73
CA GLU A 28 4.42 11.86 -11.02
C GLU A 28 5.79 12.51 -11.15
N SER A 29 6.25 13.19 -10.10
CA SER A 29 7.57 13.84 -10.08
C SER A 29 8.71 12.83 -10.20
N HIS A 30 8.57 11.65 -9.59
CA HIS A 30 9.53 10.56 -9.75
C HIS A 30 9.53 10.00 -11.17
N CYS A 31 8.36 9.77 -11.76
CA CYS A 31 8.25 9.28 -13.14
C CYS A 31 8.73 10.28 -14.19
N ALA A 32 8.65 11.58 -13.89
CA ALA A 32 9.20 12.64 -14.72
C ALA A 32 10.72 12.85 -14.52
N ASP A 33 11.40 11.95 -13.78
CA ASP A 33 12.83 11.99 -13.48
C ASP A 33 13.29 13.31 -12.82
N LYS A 34 12.38 13.98 -12.07
CA LYS A 34 12.67 15.21 -11.32
C LYS A 34 13.40 14.94 -10.00
N GLY A 35 13.67 13.68 -9.69
CA GLY A 35 14.37 13.24 -8.49
C GLY A 35 14.08 11.80 -8.10
N ASP A 36 14.96 11.23 -7.28
CA ASP A 36 14.75 9.91 -6.68
C ASP A 36 13.86 10.04 -5.44
N TYR A 37 12.56 9.78 -5.63
CA TYR A 37 11.56 9.72 -4.56
C TYR A 37 11.14 8.28 -4.24
N SER A 38 11.86 7.28 -4.76
CA SER A 38 11.51 5.85 -4.67
C SER A 38 11.28 5.41 -3.23
N ARG A 39 12.16 5.82 -2.31
CA ARG A 39 12.05 5.45 -0.89
C ARG A 39 10.79 6.01 -0.23
N LYS A 40 10.45 7.27 -0.50
CA LYS A 40 9.25 7.90 0.06
C LYS A 40 7.97 7.25 -0.48
N ILE A 41 7.93 7.03 -1.79
CA ILE A 41 6.81 6.37 -2.47
C ILE A 41 6.63 4.95 -1.92
N TRP A 42 7.71 4.17 -1.83
CA TRP A 42 7.64 2.79 -1.34
C TRP A 42 7.14 2.70 0.10
N THR A 43 7.61 3.58 0.99
CA THR A 43 7.14 3.61 2.39
C THR A 43 5.63 3.81 2.47
N VAL A 44 5.09 4.72 1.67
CA VAL A 44 3.64 4.97 1.64
C VAL A 44 2.88 3.80 1.02
N LEU A 45 3.36 3.26 -0.10
CA LEU A 45 2.72 2.12 -0.77
C LEU A 45 2.68 0.87 0.11
N ALA A 46 3.78 0.56 0.82
CA ALA A 46 3.83 -0.56 1.75
C ALA A 46 2.79 -0.42 2.87
N PHE A 47 2.64 0.79 3.41
CA PHE A 47 1.60 1.09 4.40
C PHE A 47 0.19 0.94 3.83
N MET A 48 -0.09 1.48 2.64
CA MET A 48 -1.40 1.38 2.00
C MET A 48 -1.79 -0.07 1.70
N VAL A 49 -0.85 -0.90 1.26
CA VAL A 49 -1.08 -2.34 1.05
C VAL A 49 -1.38 -3.04 2.38
N TRP A 50 -0.58 -2.79 3.41
CA TRP A 50 -0.85 -3.32 4.75
C TRP A 50 -2.24 -2.91 5.25
N HIS A 51 -2.61 -1.64 5.10
CA HIS A 51 -3.91 -1.11 5.50
C HIS A 51 -5.05 -1.81 4.76
N GLN A 52 -4.92 -2.04 3.45
CA GLN A 52 -5.91 -2.77 2.67
C GLN A 52 -6.10 -4.23 3.14
N ILE A 53 -5.03 -4.89 3.57
CA ILE A 53 -5.09 -6.28 4.04
C ILE A 53 -5.71 -6.37 5.44
N TYR A 54 -5.22 -5.58 6.39
CA TYR A 54 -5.51 -5.79 7.81
C TYR A 54 -6.57 -4.86 8.40
N VAL A 55 -6.79 -3.69 7.80
CA VAL A 55 -7.75 -2.70 8.31
C VAL A 55 -9.01 -2.69 7.45
N GLU A 56 -8.84 -2.68 6.12
CA GLU A 56 -9.97 -2.68 5.18
C GLU A 56 -10.52 -4.08 4.89
N HIS A 57 -9.76 -5.14 5.21
CA HIS A 57 -10.09 -6.53 4.88
C HIS A 57 -10.47 -6.73 3.41
N LYS A 58 -9.78 -6.03 2.50
CA LYS A 58 -10.02 -6.08 1.05
C LYS A 58 -9.72 -7.45 0.45
N TYR A 59 -8.83 -8.20 1.09
CA TYR A 59 -8.37 -9.52 0.65
C TYR A 59 -8.82 -10.58 1.65
N ASP A 60 -9.22 -11.75 1.15
CA ASP A 60 -9.51 -12.89 2.01
C ASP A 60 -8.20 -13.46 2.59
N THR A 61 -8.02 -13.29 3.89
CA THR A 61 -6.85 -13.79 4.63
C THR A 61 -7.12 -15.09 5.38
N SER A 62 -8.27 -15.74 5.20
CA SER A 62 -8.67 -16.97 5.91
C SER A 62 -7.67 -18.12 5.72
N VAL A 63 -7.09 -18.22 4.52
CA VAL A 63 -6.04 -19.21 4.20
C VAL A 63 -4.79 -18.99 5.06
N PHE A 64 -4.37 -17.73 5.27
CA PHE A 64 -3.22 -17.43 6.13
C PHE A 64 -3.53 -17.64 7.61
N GLN A 65 -4.76 -17.32 8.04
CA GLN A 65 -5.19 -17.54 9.42
C GLN A 65 -5.23 -19.03 9.79
N SER A 66 -5.74 -19.89 8.90
CA SER A 66 -5.74 -21.34 9.12
C SER A 66 -4.33 -21.93 9.16
N ALA A 67 -3.41 -21.44 8.31
CA ALA A 67 -2.00 -21.82 8.36
C ALA A 67 -1.31 -21.37 9.65
N ILE A 68 -1.55 -20.15 10.13
CA ILE A 68 -0.96 -19.67 11.39
C ILE A 68 -1.47 -20.49 12.58
N GLN A 69 -2.76 -20.85 12.58
CA GLN A 69 -3.35 -21.70 13.63
C GLN A 69 -2.72 -23.10 13.66
N SER A 70 -2.41 -23.70 12.51
CA SER A 70 -1.81 -25.04 12.49
C SER A 70 -0.36 -25.05 13.00
N TYR A 71 0.43 -24.00 12.74
CA TYR A 71 1.78 -23.86 13.29
C TYR A 71 1.80 -23.51 14.79
N SER A 72 0.75 -22.89 15.31
CA SER A 72 0.65 -22.51 16.73
C SER A 72 0.26 -23.68 17.65
N LEU A 73 -0.17 -24.81 17.07
CA LEU A 73 -0.62 -26.03 17.76
C LEU A 73 0.46 -27.14 17.76
N VAL A 74 1.67 -26.85 17.29
CA VAL A 74 2.87 -27.70 17.35
C VAL A 74 3.87 -27.07 18.30
#